data_AF-A0A143B442-F1
#
_entry.id   AF-A0A143B442-F1
#
_cell.length_a   1.000
_cell.length_b   1.000
_cell.length_c   1.000
_cell.angle_alpha   90.00
_cell.angle_beta   90.00
_cell.angle_gamma   90.00
#
_symmetry.space_group_name_H-M   'P 1'
#
loop_
_entity.id
_entity.type
_entity.pdbx_description
1 polymer ?
#
loop_
_entity_poly.entity_id
_entity_poly.type
_entity_poly.pdbx_seq_one_letter_code
_entity_poly.pdbx_strand_id
1 'polypeptide(L)'
;MLHVSQRRQLYAMFSTLFSYPDRVILEQLVSGQLLQPAQLLDQDAQLPKLAGENDLEALQVAFTDLFINRRGGVPAPPYGSVYLDAGEQLHGPSTGEVAQAYQAAGLVFEQSSTEPADFLATELEFLYFLVGKEEQGFERRDLQAAQSAVIRQARFFQRLFAPWIPEFCGRIAAEPSAHPVYAWAAARLACFCATEQEWLTKIAPE
;
A
#
# COMPACT_ATOMS: atom_id res chain seq x y z
N MET A 1 -14.25 11.44 -7.91
CA MET A 1 -13.49 11.78 -6.68
C MET A 1 -13.99 10.85 -5.59
N LEU A 2 -13.08 10.13 -4.94
CA LEU A 2 -13.43 9.11 -3.94
C LEU A 2 -13.79 9.79 -2.61
N HIS A 3 -14.81 9.28 -1.93
CA HIS A 3 -15.17 9.68 -0.57
C HIS A 3 -14.09 9.19 0.43
N VAL A 4 -13.97 9.85 1.60
CA VAL A 4 -13.00 9.47 2.64
C VAL A 4 -13.09 7.98 3.03
N SER A 5 -14.32 7.47 3.18
CA SER A 5 -14.56 6.04 3.48
C SER A 5 -14.11 5.10 2.36
N GLN A 6 -14.25 5.51 1.09
CA GLN A 6 -13.81 4.75 -0.08
C GLN A 6 -12.28 4.69 -0.16
N ARG A 7 -11.61 5.83 0.07
CA ARG A 7 -10.14 5.90 0.14
C ARG A 7 -9.60 5.02 1.25
N ARG A 8 -10.25 5.04 2.42
CA ARG A 8 -9.92 4.17 3.56
C ARG A 8 -10.03 2.68 3.19
N GLN A 9 -11.10 2.27 2.52
CA GLN A 9 -11.26 0.87 2.06
C GLN A 9 -10.16 0.45 1.08
N LEU A 10 -9.76 1.34 0.17
CA LEU A 10 -8.68 1.08 -0.79
C LEU A 10 -7.33 0.90 -0.11
N TYR A 11 -6.96 1.78 0.84
CA TYR A 11 -5.73 1.61 1.61
C TYR A 11 -5.69 0.29 2.38
N ALA A 12 -6.80 -0.09 3.03
CA ALA A 12 -6.90 -1.39 3.72
C ALA A 12 -6.72 -2.58 2.77
N MET A 13 -7.40 -2.52 1.62
CA MET A 13 -7.30 -3.57 0.59
C MET A 13 -5.85 -3.74 0.11
N PHE A 14 -5.15 -2.64 -0.21
CA PHE A 14 -3.77 -2.74 -0.69
C PHE A 14 -2.79 -3.19 0.41
N SER A 15 -2.95 -2.71 1.65
CA SER A 15 -2.14 -3.21 2.79
C SER A 15 -2.26 -4.73 2.92
N THR A 16 -3.49 -5.25 2.77
CA THR A 16 -3.76 -6.69 2.81
C THR A 16 -3.13 -7.42 1.63
N LEU A 17 -3.27 -6.91 0.39
CA LEU A 17 -2.75 -7.54 -0.83
C LEU A 17 -1.22 -7.61 -0.90
N PHE A 18 -0.53 -6.66 -0.27
CA PHE A 18 0.93 -6.58 -0.24
C PHE A 18 1.55 -7.06 1.09
N SER A 19 0.74 -7.64 1.98
CA SER A 19 1.21 -8.40 3.14
C SER A 19 1.56 -9.84 2.75
N TYR A 20 2.40 -10.51 3.55
CA TYR A 20 2.72 -11.92 3.30
C TYR A 20 1.43 -12.76 3.33
N PRO A 21 1.13 -13.55 2.28
CA PRO A 21 -0.15 -14.23 2.16
C PRO A 21 -0.31 -15.32 3.22
N ASP A 22 -1.47 -15.30 3.87
CA ASP A 22 -1.92 -16.31 4.83
C ASP A 22 -3.32 -16.84 4.45
N ARG A 23 -3.87 -17.71 5.31
CA ARG A 23 -5.21 -18.28 5.08
C ARG A 23 -6.32 -17.23 5.07
N VAL A 24 -6.20 -16.18 5.90
CA VAL A 24 -7.21 -15.13 5.99
C VAL A 24 -7.24 -14.31 4.71
N ILE A 25 -6.07 -13.93 4.20
CA ILE A 25 -5.95 -13.18 2.94
C ILE A 25 -6.50 -14.02 1.78
N LEU A 26 -6.17 -15.32 1.72
CA LEU A 26 -6.70 -16.22 0.70
C LEU A 26 -8.24 -16.30 0.76
N GLU A 27 -8.82 -16.46 1.96
CA GLU A 27 -10.27 -16.48 2.14
C GLU A 27 -10.92 -15.19 1.64
N GLN A 28 -10.33 -14.02 1.93
CA GLN A 28 -10.84 -12.73 1.45
C GLN A 28 -10.78 -12.58 -0.07
N LEU A 29 -9.73 -13.10 -0.71
CA LEU A 29 -9.60 -13.15 -2.16
C LEU A 29 -10.66 -14.06 -2.77
N VAL A 30 -10.81 -15.28 -2.25
CA VAL A 30 -11.76 -16.29 -2.75
C VAL A 30 -13.20 -15.84 -2.55
N SER A 31 -13.52 -15.21 -1.41
CA SER A 31 -14.87 -14.68 -1.14
C SER A 31 -15.16 -13.38 -1.90
N GLY A 32 -14.18 -12.80 -2.58
CA GLY A 32 -14.32 -11.53 -3.30
C GLY A 32 -14.45 -10.29 -2.39
N GLN A 33 -14.05 -10.38 -1.11
CA GLN A 33 -14.11 -9.23 -0.21
C GLN A 33 -13.19 -8.10 -0.67
N LEU A 34 -12.03 -8.45 -1.25
CA LEU A 34 -11.09 -7.49 -1.83
C LEU A 34 -11.52 -6.98 -3.21
N LEU A 35 -12.58 -7.52 -3.81
CA LEU A 35 -13.07 -7.04 -5.10
C LEU A 35 -13.87 -5.74 -4.96
N GLN A 36 -14.67 -5.61 -3.90
CA GLN A 36 -15.55 -4.44 -3.73
C GLN A 36 -14.78 -3.12 -3.69
N PRO A 37 -13.67 -2.98 -2.93
CA PRO A 37 -12.89 -1.74 -2.96
C PRO A 37 -12.22 -1.53 -4.32
N ALA A 38 -11.72 -2.57 -4.98
CA ALA A 38 -11.13 -2.45 -6.31
C ALA A 38 -12.11 -1.90 -7.36
N GLN A 39 -13.41 -2.25 -7.24
CA GLN A 39 -14.47 -1.74 -8.11
C GLN A 39 -14.76 -0.24 -7.96
N LEU A 40 -14.24 0.40 -6.90
CA LEU A 40 -14.29 1.86 -6.73
C LEU A 40 -13.34 2.57 -7.71
N LEU A 41 -12.29 1.88 -8.18
CA LEU A 41 -11.32 2.38 -9.17
C LEU A 41 -11.73 2.02 -10.59
N ASP A 42 -12.19 0.79 -10.78
CA ASP A 42 -12.56 0.22 -12.07
C ASP A 42 -13.77 -0.70 -11.88
N GLN A 43 -14.95 -0.27 -12.34
CA GLN A 43 -16.20 -1.01 -12.14
C GLN A 43 -16.18 -2.40 -12.79
N ASP A 44 -15.36 -2.57 -13.84
CA ASP A 44 -15.19 -3.83 -14.54
C ASP A 44 -14.04 -4.67 -13.98
N ALA A 45 -13.45 -4.26 -12.85
CA ALA A 45 -12.41 -5.03 -12.17
C ALA A 45 -12.88 -6.45 -11.89
N GLN A 46 -12.01 -7.40 -12.19
CA GLN A 46 -12.20 -8.82 -11.89
C GLN A 46 -10.97 -9.32 -11.17
N LEU A 47 -11.18 -10.08 -10.09
CA LEU A 47 -10.08 -10.79 -9.45
C LEU A 47 -9.60 -11.92 -10.37
N PRO A 48 -8.28 -12.16 -10.44
CA PRO A 48 -7.76 -13.37 -11.05
C PRO A 48 -8.37 -14.62 -10.41
N LYS A 49 -8.63 -15.65 -11.22
CA LYS A 49 -9.20 -16.91 -10.72
C LYS A 49 -8.20 -17.63 -9.81
N LEU A 50 -8.69 -18.03 -8.66
CA LEU A 50 -8.00 -18.85 -7.67
C LEU A 50 -8.65 -20.26 -7.66
N ALA A 51 -7.85 -21.31 -7.63
CA ALA A 51 -8.26 -22.72 -7.77
C ALA A 51 -8.58 -23.46 -6.45
N GLY A 52 -8.43 -22.84 -5.26
CA GLY A 52 -8.76 -23.41 -3.94
C GLY A 52 -7.59 -23.41 -2.92
N GLU A 53 -7.57 -24.39 -2.01
CA GLU A 53 -6.60 -24.44 -0.88
C GLU A 53 -5.11 -24.49 -1.32
N ASN A 54 -4.82 -25.02 -2.50
CA ASN A 54 -3.45 -25.05 -3.06
C ASN A 54 -2.96 -23.66 -3.52
N ASP A 55 -3.84 -22.66 -3.60
CA ASP A 55 -3.42 -21.31 -3.99
C ASP A 55 -2.61 -20.61 -2.91
N LEU A 56 -2.75 -21.00 -1.63
CA LEU A 56 -1.98 -20.35 -0.57
C LEU A 56 -0.48 -20.55 -0.80
N GLU A 57 -0.05 -21.78 -1.06
CA GLU A 57 1.35 -22.08 -1.34
C GLU A 57 1.81 -21.36 -2.61
N ALA A 58 0.98 -21.34 -3.66
CA ALA A 58 1.29 -20.63 -4.89
C ALA A 58 1.48 -19.12 -4.68
N LEU A 59 0.61 -18.50 -3.87
CA LEU A 59 0.72 -17.08 -3.49
C LEU A 59 1.96 -16.83 -2.64
N GLN A 60 2.25 -17.69 -1.65
CA GLN A 60 3.44 -17.58 -0.81
C GLN A 60 4.73 -17.69 -1.60
N VAL A 61 4.82 -18.66 -2.51
CA VAL A 61 5.96 -18.82 -3.42
C VAL A 61 6.11 -17.58 -4.29
N ALA A 62 5.02 -17.11 -4.91
CA ALA A 62 5.05 -15.93 -5.76
C ALA A 62 5.42 -14.65 -4.98
N PHE A 63 4.94 -14.48 -3.75
CA PHE A 63 5.28 -13.36 -2.89
C PHE A 63 6.77 -13.39 -2.53
N THR A 64 7.28 -14.54 -2.07
CA THR A 64 8.69 -14.69 -1.75
C THR A 64 9.55 -14.40 -2.96
N ASP A 65 9.19 -14.92 -4.13
CA ASP A 65 9.95 -14.78 -5.36
C ASP A 65 9.95 -13.34 -5.92
N LEU A 66 8.84 -12.60 -5.77
CA LEU A 66 8.74 -11.20 -6.21
C LEU A 66 9.41 -10.21 -5.24
N PHE A 67 9.32 -10.47 -3.93
CA PHE A 67 9.50 -9.44 -2.91
C PHE A 67 10.57 -9.74 -1.86
N ILE A 68 10.82 -11.01 -1.53
CA ILE A 68 11.64 -11.39 -0.37
C ILE A 68 12.98 -12.01 -0.77
N ASN A 69 12.94 -13.07 -1.58
CA ASN A 69 14.14 -13.80 -1.96
C ASN A 69 13.98 -14.54 -3.29
N ARG A 70 14.81 -14.16 -4.25
CA ARG A 70 15.00 -14.83 -5.55
C ARG A 70 16.48 -14.87 -5.88
N ARG A 71 16.92 -15.95 -6.53
CA ARG A 71 18.29 -16.06 -7.03
C ARG A 71 18.58 -14.95 -8.04
N GLY A 72 19.56 -14.10 -7.72
CA GLY A 72 19.96 -12.97 -8.58
C GLY A 72 19.34 -11.62 -8.20
N GLY A 73 18.60 -11.56 -7.09
CA GLY A 73 17.89 -10.37 -6.63
C GLY A 73 16.39 -10.49 -6.83
N VAL A 74 15.61 -9.88 -5.94
CA VAL A 74 14.15 -9.87 -6.07
C VAL A 74 13.71 -8.80 -7.07
N PRO A 75 12.69 -9.05 -7.90
CA PRO A 75 12.24 -8.11 -8.93
C PRO A 75 11.75 -6.76 -8.38
N ALA A 76 11.00 -6.77 -7.29
CA ALA A 76 10.32 -5.58 -6.80
C ALA A 76 10.35 -5.50 -5.26
N PRO A 77 11.51 -5.26 -4.61
CA PRO A 77 11.60 -5.16 -3.16
C PRO A 77 10.53 -4.19 -2.61
N PRO A 78 9.66 -4.56 -1.67
CA PRO A 78 8.50 -3.75 -1.26
C PRO A 78 8.87 -2.69 -0.21
N TYR A 79 9.98 -1.98 -0.40
CA TYR A 79 10.52 -1.03 0.58
C TYR A 79 10.82 0.32 -0.07
N GLY A 80 10.30 1.41 0.52
CA GLY A 80 10.48 2.76 0.00
C GLY A 80 11.95 3.13 -0.24
N SER A 81 12.86 2.78 0.68
CA SER A 81 14.28 3.14 0.59
C SER A 81 14.99 2.56 -0.62
N VAL A 82 14.54 1.43 -1.16
CA VAL A 82 15.13 0.83 -2.37
C VAL A 82 14.95 1.74 -3.58
N TYR A 83 13.90 2.54 -3.61
CA TYR A 83 13.55 3.39 -4.75
C TYR A 83 13.83 4.87 -4.48
N LEU A 84 13.69 5.31 -3.23
CA LEU A 84 13.85 6.71 -2.85
C LEU A 84 15.30 7.09 -2.57
N ASP A 85 16.08 6.17 -1.99
CA ASP A 85 17.43 6.43 -1.55
C ASP A 85 18.47 5.98 -2.60
N ALA A 86 19.63 6.63 -2.60
CA ALA A 86 20.70 6.27 -3.51
C ALA A 86 21.26 4.87 -3.19
N GLY A 87 21.35 4.01 -4.21
CA GLY A 87 22.05 2.72 -4.13
C GLY A 87 21.16 1.49 -3.92
N GLU A 88 19.84 1.62 -3.96
CA GLU A 88 18.88 0.50 -3.87
C GLU A 88 19.03 -0.36 -2.60
N GLN A 89 19.14 0.28 -1.44
CA GLN A 89 19.40 -0.40 -0.16
C GLN A 89 18.22 -0.28 0.82
N LEU A 90 18.07 -1.30 1.66
CA LEU A 90 17.15 -1.27 2.80
C LEU A 90 17.69 -0.37 3.91
N HIS A 91 16.80 0.17 4.75
CA HIS A 91 17.15 1.00 5.90
C HIS A 91 17.91 2.29 5.54
N GLY A 92 17.56 2.90 4.41
CA GLY A 92 18.11 4.18 3.99
C GLY A 92 17.54 5.37 4.78
N PRO A 93 17.97 6.60 4.47
CA PRO A 93 17.45 7.81 5.09
C PRO A 93 15.92 7.91 5.08
N SER A 94 15.27 7.55 3.97
CA SER A 94 13.80 7.58 3.85
C SER A 94 13.09 6.68 4.88
N THR A 95 13.64 5.51 5.21
CA THR A 95 13.11 4.61 6.26
C THR A 95 13.04 5.32 7.62
N GLY A 96 14.05 6.13 7.96
CA GLY A 96 14.09 6.90 9.20
C GLY A 96 13.02 8.01 9.23
N GLU A 97 12.75 8.62 8.09
CA GLU A 97 11.72 9.66 7.95
C GLU A 97 10.30 9.08 8.03
N VAL A 98 10.09 7.88 7.48
CA VAL A 98 8.85 7.12 7.64
C VAL A 98 8.61 6.79 9.12
N ALA A 99 9.62 6.29 9.84
CA ALA A 99 9.51 6.03 11.27
C ALA A 99 9.20 7.30 12.09
N GLN A 100 9.80 8.44 11.73
CA GLN A 100 9.48 9.73 12.37
C GLN A 100 8.03 10.16 12.09
N ALA A 101 7.49 9.89 10.90
CA ALA A 101 6.08 10.19 10.59
C ALA A 101 5.13 9.36 11.47
N TYR A 102 5.42 8.08 11.70
CA TYR A 102 4.66 7.23 12.61
C TYR A 102 4.69 7.77 14.04
N GLN A 103 5.88 8.10 14.55
CA GLN A 103 6.06 8.67 15.88
C GLN A 103 5.32 10.00 16.04
N ALA A 104 5.39 10.89 15.04
CA ALA A 104 4.70 12.18 15.06
C ALA A 104 3.16 12.05 15.04
N ALA A 105 2.64 10.90 14.60
CA ALA A 105 1.23 10.55 14.67
C ALA A 105 0.84 9.84 15.98
N GLY A 106 1.79 9.65 16.91
CA GLY A 106 1.57 8.97 18.19
C GLY A 106 1.55 7.45 18.09
N LEU A 107 2.04 6.89 16.99
CA LEU A 107 2.18 5.45 16.82
C LEU A 107 3.56 5.01 17.33
N VAL A 108 3.60 3.86 17.99
CA VAL A 108 4.85 3.20 18.38
C VAL A 108 5.16 2.19 17.29
N PHE A 109 6.20 2.45 16.52
CA PHE A 109 6.78 1.43 15.66
C PHE A 109 7.61 0.50 16.55
N GLU A 110 7.17 -0.75 16.69
CA GLU A 110 7.89 -1.72 17.52
C GLU A 110 9.26 -1.98 16.89
N GLN A 111 10.34 -1.69 17.62
CA GLN A 111 11.70 -1.97 17.15
C GLN A 111 11.97 -3.48 16.97
N SER A 112 11.10 -4.33 17.51
CA SER A 112 11.09 -5.78 17.29
C SER A 112 10.35 -6.22 16.02
N SER A 113 9.82 -5.29 15.23
CA SER A 113 9.25 -5.64 13.92
C SER A 113 10.32 -6.29 13.06
N THR A 114 9.96 -7.38 12.39
CA THR A 114 10.84 -8.05 11.44
C THR A 114 11.04 -7.24 10.17
N GLU A 115 10.07 -6.38 9.84
CA GLU A 115 10.10 -5.52 8.66
C GLU A 115 10.58 -4.10 8.99
N PRO A 116 11.35 -3.46 8.10
CA PRO A 116 11.59 -2.03 8.08
C PRO A 116 10.30 -1.19 8.12
N ALA A 117 10.40 0.05 8.62
CA ALA A 117 9.26 0.96 8.75
C ALA A 117 8.63 1.34 7.40
N ASP A 118 9.43 1.35 6.34
CA ASP A 118 9.06 1.69 4.96
C ASP A 118 8.64 0.48 4.13
N PHE A 119 8.31 -0.64 4.78
CA PHE A 119 7.62 -1.74 4.13
C PHE A 119 6.25 -1.29 3.60
N LEU A 120 5.95 -1.59 2.33
CA LEU A 120 4.76 -1.13 1.62
C LEU A 120 3.46 -1.31 2.41
N ALA A 121 3.24 -2.51 2.97
CA ALA A 121 2.02 -2.80 3.71
C ALA A 121 1.89 -1.90 4.96
N THR A 122 2.99 -1.65 5.66
CA THR A 122 3.05 -0.76 6.83
C THR A 122 2.76 0.70 6.44
N GLU A 123 3.32 1.20 5.33
CA GLU A 123 3.04 2.55 4.86
C GLU A 123 1.57 2.72 4.44
N LEU A 124 0.98 1.70 3.80
CA LEU A 124 -0.44 1.65 3.45
C LEU A 124 -1.34 1.62 4.69
N GLU A 125 -0.96 0.89 5.74
CA GLU A 125 -1.67 0.89 7.03
C GLU A 125 -1.60 2.26 7.71
N PHE A 126 -0.45 2.93 7.63
CA PHE A 126 -0.31 4.27 8.17
C PHE A 126 -1.20 5.28 7.43
N LEU A 127 -1.28 5.18 6.10
CA LEU A 127 -2.18 6.00 5.29
C LEU A 127 -3.65 5.68 5.60
N TYR A 128 -4.01 4.40 5.75
CA TYR A 128 -5.32 3.98 6.25
C TYR A 128 -5.66 4.64 7.60
N PHE A 129 -4.70 4.66 8.53
CA PHE A 129 -4.86 5.29 9.84
C PHE A 129 -5.14 6.80 9.72
N LEU A 130 -4.38 7.51 8.89
CA LEU A 130 -4.56 8.95 8.69
C LEU A 130 -5.92 9.28 8.05
N VAL A 131 -6.35 8.53 7.04
CA VAL A 131 -7.69 8.69 6.44
C VAL A 131 -8.78 8.34 7.46
N GLY A 132 -8.55 7.36 8.34
CA GLY A 132 -9.45 7.08 9.46
C GLY A 132 -9.57 8.25 10.45
N LYS A 133 -8.51 9.02 10.67
CA LYS A 133 -8.56 10.26 11.48
C LYS A 133 -9.33 11.37 10.77
N GLU A 134 -9.20 11.50 9.46
CA GLU A 134 -10.00 12.40 8.64
C GLU A 134 -11.50 12.08 8.79
N GLU A 135 -11.87 10.81 8.59
CA GLU A 135 -13.25 10.32 8.69
C GLU A 135 -13.85 10.60 10.08
N GLN A 136 -13.11 10.29 11.15
CA GLN A 136 -13.53 10.56 12.53
C GLN A 136 -13.75 12.07 12.80
N GLY A 137 -12.93 12.93 12.18
CA GLY A 137 -13.10 14.38 12.27
C GLY A 137 -14.43 14.83 11.68
N PHE A 138 -14.80 14.31 10.51
CA PHE A 138 -16.10 14.58 9.89
C PHE A 138 -17.28 14.07 10.73
N GLU A 139 -17.21 12.83 11.24
CA GLU A 139 -18.26 12.26 12.10
C GLU A 139 -18.51 13.11 13.35
N ARG A 140 -17.44 13.65 13.94
CA ARG A 140 -17.50 14.50 15.14
C ARG A 140 -17.75 15.98 14.85
N ARG A 141 -17.85 16.36 13.57
CA ARG A 141 -17.91 17.77 13.10
C ARG A 141 -16.71 18.60 13.55
N ASP A 142 -15.56 17.97 13.76
CA ASP A 142 -14.29 18.60 14.05
C ASP A 142 -13.49 18.75 12.75
N LEU A 143 -13.76 19.86 12.05
CA LEU A 143 -13.13 20.15 10.76
C LEU A 143 -11.63 20.41 10.89
N GLN A 144 -11.17 20.89 12.05
CA GLN A 144 -9.75 21.13 12.28
C GLN A 144 -8.99 19.80 12.40
N ALA A 145 -9.54 18.83 13.13
CA ALA A 145 -8.97 17.48 13.19
C ALA A 145 -8.95 16.81 11.81
N ALA A 146 -10.04 16.90 11.04
CA ALA A 146 -10.11 16.36 9.69
C ALA A 146 -9.05 16.99 8.78
N GLN A 147 -8.94 18.33 8.78
CA GLN A 147 -7.95 19.04 7.99
C GLN A 147 -6.51 18.68 8.38
N SER A 148 -6.22 18.56 9.69
CA SER A 148 -4.89 18.17 10.16
C SER A 148 -4.50 16.77 9.69
N ALA A 149 -5.45 15.83 9.67
CA ALA A 149 -5.22 14.47 9.18
C ALA A 149 -4.90 14.46 7.67
N VAL A 150 -5.65 15.20 6.85
CA VAL A 150 -5.41 15.29 5.40
C VAL A 150 -4.06 15.94 5.09
N ILE A 151 -3.67 17.00 5.81
CA ILE A 151 -2.36 17.64 5.61
C ILE A 151 -1.21 16.68 5.93
N ARG A 152 -1.33 15.91 7.03
CA ARG A 152 -0.34 14.89 7.40
C ARG A 152 -0.26 13.79 6.34
N GLN A 153 -1.42 13.35 5.84
CA GLN A 153 -1.49 12.38 4.75
C GLN A 153 -0.82 12.91 3.49
N ALA A 154 -1.16 14.12 3.03
CA ALA A 154 -0.58 14.74 1.84
C ALA A 154 0.95 14.78 1.93
N ARG A 155 1.48 15.28 3.05
CA ARG A 155 2.93 15.36 3.29
C ARG A 155 3.61 13.99 3.25
N PHE A 156 3.04 12.97 3.90
CA PHE A 156 3.61 11.63 3.87
C PHE A 156 3.51 11.04 2.46
N PHE A 157 2.32 11.07 1.88
CA PHE A 157 2.01 10.46 0.59
C PHE A 157 2.87 11.03 -0.53
N GLN A 158 2.91 12.35 -0.69
CA GLN A 158 3.59 13.01 -1.80
C GLN A 158 5.11 12.85 -1.74
N ARG A 159 5.67 12.72 -0.53
CA ARG A 159 7.11 12.76 -0.30
C ARG A 159 7.75 11.39 -0.10
N LEU A 160 7.06 10.48 0.59
CA LEU A 160 7.59 9.18 1.02
C LEU A 160 6.88 7.98 0.37
N PHE A 161 5.69 8.16 -0.21
CA PHE A 161 4.94 7.06 -0.80
C PHE A 161 4.87 7.15 -2.33
N ALA A 162 4.14 8.14 -2.85
CA ALA A 162 3.83 8.31 -4.26
C ALA A 162 5.05 8.30 -5.22
N PRO A 163 6.24 8.83 -4.87
CA PRO A 163 7.35 8.88 -5.82
C PRO A 163 7.84 7.51 -6.27
N TRP A 164 7.76 6.47 -5.41
CA TRP A 164 8.34 5.17 -5.71
C TRP A 164 7.33 4.12 -6.20
N ILE A 165 6.04 4.31 -5.92
CA ILE A 165 4.98 3.36 -6.30
C ILE A 165 4.91 3.07 -7.81
N PRO A 166 5.02 4.07 -8.72
CA PRO A 166 4.98 3.79 -10.16
C PRO A 166 6.09 2.83 -10.61
N GLU A 167 7.31 3.00 -10.08
CA GLU A 167 8.43 2.12 -10.41
C GLU A 167 8.24 0.73 -9.81
N PHE A 168 7.86 0.62 -8.54
CA PHE A 168 7.54 -0.65 -7.89
C PHE A 168 6.49 -1.44 -8.69
N CYS A 169 5.38 -0.80 -9.05
CA CYS A 169 4.32 -1.43 -9.84
C CYS A 169 4.81 -1.80 -11.26
N GLY A 170 5.66 -0.97 -11.86
CA GLY A 170 6.28 -1.22 -13.15
C GLY A 170 7.19 -2.45 -13.14
N ARG A 171 7.99 -2.64 -12.07
CA ARG A 171 8.86 -3.82 -11.89
C ARG A 171 8.04 -5.11 -11.78
N ILE A 172 6.90 -5.10 -11.07
CA ILE A 172 5.98 -6.26 -11.01
C ILE A 172 5.38 -6.54 -12.39
N ALA A 173 4.92 -5.52 -13.11
CA ALA A 173 4.29 -5.68 -14.42
C ALA A 173 5.28 -6.18 -15.49
N ALA A 174 6.56 -5.84 -15.36
CA ALA A 174 7.62 -6.28 -16.25
C ALA A 174 8.08 -7.72 -15.99
N GLU A 175 7.74 -8.31 -14.84
CA GLU A 175 8.15 -9.65 -14.46
C GLU A 175 7.25 -10.72 -15.12
N PRO A 176 7.74 -11.50 -16.09
CA PRO A 176 6.89 -12.44 -16.84
C PRO A 176 6.36 -13.58 -15.99
N SER A 177 7.03 -13.91 -14.89
CA SER A 177 6.62 -14.95 -13.95
C SER A 177 5.73 -14.44 -12.80
N ALA A 178 5.38 -13.14 -12.80
CA ALA A 178 4.56 -12.57 -11.75
C ALA A 178 3.20 -13.27 -11.67
N HIS A 179 2.84 -13.71 -10.47
CA HIS A 179 1.53 -14.32 -10.26
C HIS A 179 0.42 -13.31 -10.58
N PRO A 180 -0.67 -13.73 -11.26
CA PRO A 180 -1.71 -12.83 -11.74
C PRO A 180 -2.31 -11.92 -10.66
N VAL A 181 -2.39 -12.38 -9.41
CA VAL A 181 -2.88 -11.57 -8.26
C VAL A 181 -1.99 -10.37 -7.99
N TYR A 182 -0.66 -10.52 -8.00
CA TYR A 182 0.26 -9.41 -7.72
C TYR A 182 0.36 -8.45 -8.90
N ALA A 183 0.37 -8.96 -10.14
CA ALA A 183 0.25 -8.12 -11.33
C ALA A 183 -1.08 -7.34 -11.34
N TRP A 184 -2.17 -7.99 -10.92
CA TRP A 184 -3.47 -7.34 -10.79
C TRP A 184 -3.44 -6.24 -9.73
N ALA A 185 -2.94 -6.54 -8.53
CA ALA A 185 -2.84 -5.61 -7.42
C ALA A 185 -1.97 -4.40 -7.76
N ALA A 186 -0.81 -4.62 -8.39
CA ALA A 186 0.11 -3.56 -8.80
C ALA A 186 -0.52 -2.56 -9.78
N ALA A 187 -1.22 -3.05 -10.82
CA ALA A 187 -1.90 -2.17 -11.76
C ALA A 187 -2.98 -1.30 -11.09
N ARG A 188 -3.67 -1.85 -10.09
CA ARG A 188 -4.70 -1.15 -9.31
C ARG A 188 -4.09 -0.16 -8.32
N LEU A 189 -2.98 -0.52 -7.67
CA LEU A 189 -2.24 0.36 -6.79
C LEU A 189 -1.70 1.58 -7.55
N ALA A 190 -1.14 1.38 -8.75
CA ALA A 190 -0.69 2.48 -9.60
C ALA A 190 -1.83 3.44 -9.97
N CYS A 191 -2.99 2.90 -10.37
CA CYS A 191 -4.17 3.70 -10.69
C CYS A 191 -4.69 4.48 -9.46
N PHE A 192 -4.77 3.82 -8.30
CA PHE A 192 -5.14 4.47 -7.05
C PHE A 192 -4.15 5.58 -6.68
N CYS A 193 -2.85 5.30 -6.76
CA CYS A 193 -1.81 6.25 -6.42
C CYS A 193 -1.92 7.54 -7.25
N ALA A 194 -2.15 7.43 -8.56
CA ALA A 194 -2.37 8.58 -9.43
C ALA A 194 -3.63 9.37 -9.04
N THR A 195 -4.75 8.67 -8.82
CA THR A 195 -6.03 9.27 -8.42
C THR A 195 -5.91 10.01 -7.09
N GLU A 196 -5.22 9.41 -6.13
CA GLU A 196 -5.02 9.92 -4.80
C GLU A 196 -4.09 11.14 -4.78
N GLN A 197 -3.00 11.09 -5.56
CA GLN A 197 -2.09 12.22 -5.77
C GLN A 197 -2.84 13.44 -6.31
N GLU A 198 -3.65 13.26 -7.36
CA GLU A 198 -4.43 14.35 -7.95
C GLU A 198 -5.41 14.98 -6.95
N TRP A 199 -5.99 14.18 -6.06
CA TRP A 199 -6.89 14.66 -5.02
C TRP A 199 -6.12 15.42 -3.93
N LEU A 200 -5.03 14.85 -3.41
CA LEU A 200 -4.21 15.46 -2.36
C LEU A 200 -3.62 16.80 -2.78
N THR A 201 -3.11 16.92 -4.02
CA THR A 201 -2.57 18.19 -4.54
C THR A 201 -3.63 19.30 -4.61
N LYS A 202 -4.91 18.95 -4.81
CA LYS A 202 -6.02 19.93 -4.84
C LYS A 202 -6.44 20.39 -3.44
N ILE A 203 -6.39 19.50 -2.46
CA ILE A 203 -6.92 19.74 -1.11
C ILE A 203 -5.85 20.26 -0.14
N ALA A 204 -4.60 19.86 -0.33
CA ALA A 204 -3.45 20.25 0.49
C ALA A 204 -2.24 20.48 -0.44
N PRO A 205 -2.18 21.64 -1.13
CA PRO A 205 -0.99 22.02 -1.90
C PRO A 205 0.21 22.21 -0.96
N GLU A 206 1.42 21.96 -1.48
CA GLU A 206 2.69 22.11 -0.75
C GLU A 206 2.92 23.52 -0.17
#